data_AF-A0AAV6Z764-F1
#
_entry.id   AF-A0AAV6Z764-F1
#
_cell.length_a   1.000
_cell.length_b   1.000
_cell.length_c   1.000
_cell.angle_alpha   90.00
_cell.angle_beta   90.00
_cell.angle_gamma   90.00
#
_symmetry.space_group_name_H-M   'P 1'
#
loop_
_entity.id
_entity.type
_entity.pdbx_description
1 polymer ?
#
loop_
_entity_poly.entity_id
_entity_poly.type
_entity_poly.pdbx_seq_one_letter_code
_entity_poly.pdbx_strand_id
1 'polypeptide(L)'
;MSRYRLQLIHQHLQGTQEMSGSSDTLLSTHVLNTAQGIPARGLTITLSKLEANQTRWVQLSRSVTNEDGRCPGLLRGEPLTAGTFQLRFDTKDYWKQMQQDSFYPYVEVPDMHVY
;
A
#
# COMPACT_ATOMS: atom_id res chain seq x y z
N MET A 1 -5.94 7.55 -36.51
CA MET A 1 -5.92 7.41 -35.04
C MET A 1 -4.58 7.91 -34.53
N SER A 2 -4.60 8.96 -33.72
CA SER A 2 -3.52 9.94 -33.58
C SER A 2 -2.27 9.39 -32.90
N ARG A 3 -1.09 9.61 -33.51
CA ARG A 3 0.26 9.36 -32.98
C ARG A 3 0.45 9.83 -31.53
N TYR A 4 -0.34 10.83 -31.12
CA TYR A 4 -0.38 11.37 -29.77
C TYR A 4 -0.70 10.32 -28.69
N ARG A 5 -1.61 9.37 -28.96
CA ARG A 5 -1.99 8.33 -28.00
C ARG A 5 -0.88 7.29 -27.81
N LEU A 6 -0.15 6.98 -28.89
CA LEU A 6 1.02 6.12 -28.82
C LEU A 6 2.18 6.80 -28.08
N GLN A 7 2.40 8.09 -28.29
CA GLN A 7 3.39 8.87 -27.52
C GLN A 7 3.07 8.92 -26.02
N LEU A 8 1.79 9.08 -25.65
CA LEU A 8 1.36 9.04 -24.24
C LEU A 8 1.58 7.67 -23.60
N ILE A 9 1.27 6.58 -24.31
CA ILE A 9 1.52 5.21 -23.82
C ILE A 9 3.03 4.96 -23.72
N HIS A 10 3.81 5.42 -24.69
CA HIS A 10 5.26 5.26 -24.69
C HIS A 10 5.91 6.03 -23.54
N GLN A 11 5.48 7.27 -23.26
CA GLN A 11 5.94 8.03 -22.09
C GLN A 11 5.53 7.37 -20.77
N HIS A 12 4.33 6.78 -20.70
CA HIS A 12 3.86 6.08 -19.50
C HIS A 12 4.61 4.77 -19.25
N LEU A 13 5.03 4.07 -20.31
CA LEU A 13 5.86 2.86 -20.23
C LEU A 13 7.36 3.18 -20.01
N GLN A 14 7.84 4.34 -20.49
CA GLN A 14 9.23 4.78 -20.36
C GLN A 14 9.51 5.58 -19.08
N GLY A 15 8.48 5.92 -18.30
CA GLY A 15 8.60 6.39 -16.92
C GLY A 15 9.08 5.30 -15.96
N THR A 16 10.05 4.48 -16.38
CA THR A 16 10.85 3.66 -15.47
C THR A 16 11.90 4.59 -14.91
N GLN A 17 11.57 5.26 -13.81
CA GLN A 17 12.55 5.88 -12.95
C GLN A 17 13.63 4.82 -12.67
N GLU A 18 14.88 5.17 -12.98
CA GLU A 18 16.05 4.33 -12.79
C GLU A 18 15.95 3.62 -11.43
N MET A 19 15.86 2.29 -11.47
CA MET A 19 16.09 1.45 -10.30
C MET A 19 17.56 1.61 -9.93
N SER A 20 17.89 2.64 -9.16
CA SER A 20 18.94 2.49 -8.16
C SER A 20 18.47 1.32 -7.29
N GLY A 21 19.05 0.14 -7.50
CA GLY A 21 18.79 -1.01 -6.66
C GLY A 21 19.18 -0.69 -5.22
N SER A 22 18.23 -0.18 -4.44
CA SER A 22 18.21 -0.46 -3.02
C SER A 22 17.70 -1.89 -2.92
N SER A 23 18.58 -2.82 -2.57
CA SER A 23 18.16 -4.00 -1.84
C SER A 23 17.19 -3.56 -0.72
N ASP A 24 16.13 -4.33 -0.48
CA ASP A 24 15.28 -4.30 0.72
C ASP A 24 13.89 -3.62 0.64
N THR A 25 13.01 -4.09 -0.25
CA THR A 25 11.56 -4.07 0.05
C THR A 25 10.97 -5.48 -0.05
N LEU A 26 11.03 -6.23 1.05
CA LEU A 26 10.44 -7.58 1.17
C LEU A 26 8.91 -7.56 1.34
N LEU A 27 8.32 -6.41 1.70
CA LEU A 27 6.88 -6.25 1.85
C LEU A 27 6.38 -5.03 1.06
N SER A 28 5.39 -5.24 0.21
CA SER A 28 4.78 -4.19 -0.61
C SER A 28 3.25 -4.31 -0.60
N THR A 29 2.57 -3.23 -1.00
CA THR A 29 1.12 -3.20 -1.20
C THR A 29 0.78 -2.32 -2.40
N HIS A 30 -0.37 -2.58 -3.00
CA HIS A 30 -0.96 -1.76 -4.07
C HIS A 30 -2.47 -1.76 -3.89
N VAL A 31 -3.04 -0.57 -3.74
CA VAL A 31 -4.47 -0.39 -3.46
C VAL A 31 -5.14 0.27 -4.65
N LEU A 32 -6.21 -0.34 -5.12
CA LEU A 32 -7.00 0.13 -6.25
C LEU A 32 -8.42 0.51 -5.80
N ASN A 33 -8.89 1.65 -6.28
CA ASN A 33 -10.30 2.00 -6.26
C ASN A 33 -10.98 1.41 -7.50
N THR A 34 -11.56 0.23 -7.35
CA THR A 34 -12.19 -0.50 -8.46
C THR A 34 -13.51 0.12 -8.93
N ALA A 35 -14.19 0.92 -8.10
CA ALA A 35 -15.42 1.61 -8.50
C ALA A 35 -15.16 2.67 -9.57
N GLN A 36 -13.97 3.27 -9.58
CA GLN A 36 -13.55 4.29 -10.54
C GLN A 36 -12.45 3.81 -11.50
N GLY A 37 -11.90 2.62 -11.29
CA GLY A 37 -10.83 2.06 -12.11
C GLY A 37 -9.50 2.82 -11.98
N ILE A 38 -9.21 3.39 -10.81
CA ILE A 38 -8.01 4.20 -10.54
C ILE A 38 -7.25 3.70 -9.31
N PRO A 39 -5.95 4.02 -9.14
CA PRO A 39 -5.25 3.79 -7.89
C PRO A 39 -5.88 4.55 -6.72
N ALA A 40 -5.94 3.92 -5.55
CA ALA A 40 -6.48 4.55 -4.35
C ALA A 40 -5.40 5.42 -3.68
N ARG A 41 -5.24 6.65 -4.17
CA ARG A 41 -4.33 7.66 -3.58
C ARG A 41 -4.86 8.18 -2.25
N GLY A 42 -3.99 8.40 -1.27
CA GLY A 42 -4.36 9.05 -0.01
C GLY A 42 -5.01 8.12 1.03
N LEU A 43 -5.02 6.81 0.79
CA LEU A 43 -5.52 5.82 1.74
C LEU A 43 -4.45 5.56 2.82
N THR A 44 -4.86 5.59 4.09
CA THR A 44 -3.96 5.30 5.21
C THR A 44 -3.87 3.81 5.46
N ILE A 45 -2.63 3.33 5.59
CA ILE A 45 -2.27 1.94 5.87
C ILE A 45 -1.45 1.86 7.15
N THR A 46 -1.80 0.95 8.04
CA THR A 46 -1.03 0.65 9.25
C THR A 46 -0.48 -0.76 9.16
N LEU A 47 0.84 -0.92 9.37
CA LEU A 47 1.51 -2.21 9.47
C LEU A 47 1.75 -2.52 10.95
N SER A 48 1.37 -3.72 11.37
CA SER A 48 1.61 -4.24 12.72
C SER A 48 2.27 -5.61 12.68
N LYS A 49 3.01 -5.96 13.74
CA LYS A 49 3.56 -7.30 13.98
C LYS A 49 3.00 -7.86 15.27
N LEU A 50 2.66 -9.14 15.28
CA LEU A 50 2.24 -9.85 16.49
C LEU A 50 3.46 -10.08 17.38
N GLU A 51 3.34 -9.76 18.67
CA GLU A 51 4.37 -10.07 19.67
C GLU A 51 4.64 -11.58 19.75
N ALA A 52 5.85 -11.95 20.19
CA ALA A 52 6.24 -13.36 20.34
C ALA A 52 5.33 -14.14 21.31
N ASN A 53 4.73 -13.46 22.29
CA ASN A 53 3.76 -14.05 23.23
C ASN A 53 2.35 -14.27 22.59
N GLN A 54 2.15 -13.85 21.34
CA GLN A 54 0.90 -13.96 20.58
C GLN A 54 -0.32 -13.24 21.18
N THR A 55 -0.11 -12.27 22.08
CA THR A 55 -1.21 -11.58 22.77
C THR A 55 -1.51 -10.19 22.23
N ARG A 56 -0.56 -9.56 21.51
CA ARG A 56 -0.67 -8.15 21.13
C ARG A 56 -0.08 -7.84 19.77
N TRP A 57 -0.80 -7.03 19.00
CA TRP A 57 -0.30 -6.38 17.79
C TRP A 57 0.47 -5.11 18.14
N VAL A 58 1.70 -4.99 17.66
CA VAL A 58 2.55 -3.81 17.79
C VAL A 58 2.63 -3.11 16.44
N GLN A 59 2.18 -1.86 16.39
CA GLN A 59 2.30 -1.03 15.19
C GLN A 59 3.78 -0.81 14.87
N LEU A 60 4.19 -1.19 13.66
CA LEU A 60 5.51 -0.92 13.11
C LEU A 60 5.55 0.39 12.32
N SER A 61 4.50 0.64 11.52
CA SER A 61 4.44 1.85 10.70
C SER A 61 3.02 2.27 10.38
N ARG A 62 2.87 3.56 10.05
CA ARG A 62 1.66 4.15 9.48
C ARG A 62 2.07 4.95 8.23
N SER A 63 1.49 4.61 7.10
CA SER A 63 1.83 5.13 5.77
C SER A 63 0.57 5.55 5.01
N VAL A 64 0.75 6.36 3.95
CA VAL A 64 -0.33 6.81 3.08
C VAL A 64 0.03 6.45 1.64
N THR A 65 -0.93 5.91 0.89
CA THR A 65 -0.72 5.53 -0.51
C THR A 65 -0.42 6.74 -1.38
N ASN A 66 0.56 6.59 -2.27
CA ASN A 66 0.98 7.59 -3.24
C ASN A 66 0.01 7.67 -4.45
N GLU A 67 0.38 8.40 -5.50
CA GLU A 67 -0.46 8.58 -6.70
C GLU A 67 -0.69 7.28 -7.48
N ASP A 68 0.19 6.29 -7.34
CA ASP A 68 0.06 4.93 -7.89
C ASP A 68 -0.59 3.96 -6.89
N GLY A 69 -1.21 4.44 -5.81
CA GLY A 69 -1.88 3.58 -4.82
C GLY A 69 -0.92 2.68 -4.02
N ARG A 70 0.39 2.98 -4.02
CA ARG A 70 1.44 2.19 -3.34
C ARG A 70 2.01 2.92 -2.13
N CYS A 71 2.66 2.17 -1.24
CA CYS A 71 3.41 2.70 -0.10
C CYS A 71 4.88 2.25 -0.19
N PRO A 72 5.78 3.02 -0.83
CA PRO A 72 7.21 2.71 -0.76
C PRO A 72 7.70 2.86 0.69
N GLY A 73 8.49 1.90 1.17
CA GLY A 73 9.01 1.91 2.53
C GLY A 73 7.96 1.61 3.61
N LEU A 74 7.07 0.63 3.38
CA LEU A 74 6.13 0.13 4.40
C LEU A 74 6.83 -0.30 5.69
N LEU A 75 8.01 -0.90 5.58
CA LEU A 75 8.96 -1.02 6.68
C LEU A 75 10.03 0.05 6.50
N ARG A 76 10.17 0.93 7.51
CA ARG A 76 11.16 2.01 7.48
C ARG A 76 12.36 1.60 8.33
N GLY A 77 13.47 1.25 7.67
CA GLY A 77 14.77 1.05 8.32
C GLY A 77 14.92 -0.21 9.17
N GLU A 78 13.84 -0.97 9.39
CA GLU A 78 13.86 -2.24 10.12
C GLU A 78 13.90 -3.41 9.13
N PRO A 79 14.76 -4.43 9.34
CA PRO A 79 14.74 -5.63 8.54
C PRO A 79 13.41 -6.36 8.75
N LEU A 80 12.86 -6.92 7.66
CA LEU A 80 11.70 -7.80 7.77
C LEU A 80 12.16 -9.09 8.47
N THR A 81 11.81 -9.22 9.74
CA THR A 81 12.12 -10.40 10.56
C THR A 81 10.95 -11.38 10.55
N ALA A 82 11.26 -12.67 10.72
CA ALA A 82 10.24 -13.71 10.84
C ALA A 82 9.18 -13.38 11.91
N GLY A 83 7.94 -13.77 11.64
CA GLY A 83 6.79 -13.53 12.51
C GLY A 83 5.49 -13.31 11.74
N THR A 84 4.45 -12.93 12.47
CA THR A 84 3.12 -12.70 11.91
C THR A 84 2.84 -11.20 11.83
N PHE A 85 2.40 -10.72 10.69
CA PHE A 85 2.12 -9.32 10.41
C PHE A 85 0.63 -9.11 10.06
N GLN A 86 0.20 -7.86 10.17
CA GLN A 86 -1.13 -7.41 9.80
C GLN A 86 -1.03 -6.08 9.07
N LEU A 87 -1.77 -5.94 7.97
CA LEU A 87 -2.03 -4.65 7.33
C LEU A 87 -3.46 -4.22 7.60
N ARG A 88 -3.63 -2.99 8.08
CA ARG A 88 -4.93 -2.32 8.23
C ARG A 88 -5.05 -1.19 7.23
N PHE A 89 -6.17 -1.12 6.53
CA PHE A 89 -6.53 -0.13 5.53
C PHE A 89 -7.71 0.70 6.06
N ASP A 90 -7.51 2.00 6.29
CA ASP A 90 -8.54 2.89 6.87
C ASP A 90 -9.56 3.34 5.79
N THR A 91 -10.37 2.40 5.31
CA THR A 91 -11.28 2.58 4.15
C THR A 91 -12.36 3.63 4.36
N LYS A 92 -12.91 3.78 5.57
CA LYS A 92 -13.92 4.81 5.84
C LYS A 92 -13.40 6.22 5.63
N ASP A 93 -12.21 6.49 6.16
CA ASP A 93 -11.59 7.82 6.02
C ASP A 93 -11.20 8.10 4.57
N TYR A 94 -10.80 7.07 3.82
CA TYR A 94 -10.57 7.18 2.37
C TYR A 94 -11.84 7.58 1.61
N TRP A 95 -12.95 6.85 1.80
CA TRP A 95 -14.21 7.15 1.08
C TRP A 95 -14.84 8.47 1.51
N LYS A 96 -14.69 8.85 2.79
CA LYS A 96 -15.15 10.14 3.31
C LYS A 96 -14.52 11.32 2.58
N GLN A 97 -13.25 11.23 2.18
CA GLN A 97 -12.57 12.26 1.37
C GLN A 97 -13.24 12.45 0.00
N MET A 98 -13.93 11.41 -0.51
CA MET A 98 -14.70 11.43 -1.76
C MET A 98 -16.20 11.68 -1.55
N GLN A 99 -16.61 12.07 -0.34
CA GLN A 99 -18.03 12.26 0.03
C GLN A 99 -18.88 11.01 -0.21
N GLN A 100 -18.30 9.83 -0.01
CA GLN A 100 -18.98 8.54 -0.11
C GLN A 100 -18.95 7.83 1.23
N ASP A 101 -20.01 7.07 1.51
CA ASP A 101 -20.05 6.18 2.66
C ASP A 101 -19.29 4.89 2.35
N SER A 102 -18.62 4.37 3.38
CA SER A 102 -17.99 3.06 3.34
C SER A 102 -18.78 2.10 4.21
N PHE A 103 -19.17 0.96 3.65
CA PHE A 103 -19.73 -0.14 4.44
C PHE A 103 -18.72 -0.68 5.46
N TYR A 104 -17.44 -0.71 5.08
CA TYR A 104 -16.35 -1.17 5.95
C TYR A 104 -15.69 0.03 6.65
N PRO A 105 -15.68 0.09 7.99
CA PRO A 105 -14.98 1.16 8.73
C PRO A 105 -13.47 1.15 8.45
N TYR A 106 -12.91 -0.04 8.30
CA TYR A 106 -11.55 -0.36 7.88
C TYR A 106 -11.55 -1.80 7.36
N VAL A 107 -10.47 -2.20 6.69
CA VAL A 107 -10.22 -3.58 6.27
C VAL A 107 -8.87 -4.03 6.85
N GLU A 108 -8.81 -5.25 7.35
CA GLU A 108 -7.57 -5.84 7.86
C GLU A 108 -7.22 -7.08 7.06
N VAL A 109 -5.93 -7.23 6.73
CA VAL A 109 -5.33 -8.46 6.20
C VAL A 109 -4.42 -8.98 7.33
N PRO A 110 -4.94 -9.86 8.21
CA PRO A 110 -4.18 -10.43 9.31
C PRO A 110 -3.34 -11.63 8.86
N ASP A 111 -2.62 -12.22 9.82
CA ASP A 111 -1.96 -13.53 9.70
C ASP A 111 -0.97 -13.66 8.53
N MET A 112 -0.29 -12.56 8.19
CA MET A 112 0.76 -12.55 7.18
C MET A 112 2.05 -13.12 7.77
N HIS A 113 2.32 -14.41 7.54
CA HIS A 113 3.51 -15.07 8.07
C HIS A 113 4.76 -14.81 7.20
N VAL A 114 5.84 -14.43 7.87
CA VAL A 114 7.19 -14.35 7.31
C VAL A 114 8.05 -15.38 8.04
N TYR A 115 8.77 -16.21 7.27
CA TYR A 115 9.60 -17.30 7.78
C TYR A 115 11.08 -17.06 7.48
#